data_AF-A0A9D1UI65-F1
#
_entry.id   AF-A0A9D1UI65-F1
#
_cell.length_a   1.000
_cell.length_b   1.000
_cell.length_c   1.000
_cell.angle_alpha   90.00
_cell.angle_beta   90.00
_cell.angle_gamma   90.00
#
_symmetry.space_group_name_H-M   'P 1'
#
loop_
_entity.id
_entity.type
_entity.pdbx_description
1 polymer ?
#
loop_
_entity_poly.entity_id
_entity_poly.type
_entity_poly.pdbx_seq_one_letter_code
_entity_poly.pdbx_strand_id
1 'polypeptide(L)'
;MADNVIMSKEELKFINQLSKQFPTLQAASTEIIKLEAILLLPKGTEHFVTDIHGEFDTFNHIMSNASGAVKRKIDDVFGHSISVAEKNQLATIIYYPADKLSQLKRVGAVSEEWYRITLNRLVKVAREVAKKYTRSKVRKAMDSEYAFIIDELLNETTSDKQDYYDSIVDSIISLKRSDQFIESICGFIKRMLIDRLHIIGDIFDRGPRAADVMSLLKSHHAVDVQWGNHDIIWMGAACGNKYDVAEVIRLTARYGSLDTIEDDYGINLMPLVTFAITTYENDPAVPFIPKGTKPEHYSDANVRLMTMIHKAIAVISFKLEGQIVMRNPNFDMSHRLLLDKIDYEKGTIR
;
A
#
# COMPACT_ATOMS: atom_id res chain seq x y z
N MET A 1 0.80 -44.43 -36.42
CA MET A 1 0.09 -45.02 -35.27
C MET A 1 -0.51 -43.86 -34.52
N ALA A 2 -1.84 -43.72 -34.55
CA ALA A 2 -2.51 -42.67 -33.79
C ALA A 2 -2.66 -43.21 -32.36
N ASP A 3 -1.87 -42.67 -31.44
CA ASP A 3 -2.03 -42.98 -30.03
C ASP A 3 -3.41 -42.51 -29.59
N ASN A 4 -4.29 -43.46 -29.22
CA ASN A 4 -5.58 -43.15 -28.64
C ASN A 4 -5.35 -42.57 -27.24
N VAL A 5 -5.19 -41.25 -27.17
CA VAL A 5 -5.14 -40.52 -25.90
C VAL A 5 -6.53 -40.60 -25.26
N ILE A 6 -6.66 -41.45 -24.24
CA ILE A 6 -7.87 -41.51 -23.42
C ILE A 6 -7.88 -40.30 -22.51
N MET A 7 -8.68 -39.28 -22.87
CA MET A 7 -8.88 -38.09 -22.04
C MET A 7 -10.13 -38.24 -21.16
N SER A 8 -10.03 -37.78 -19.92
CA SER A 8 -11.17 -37.62 -19.02
C SER A 8 -12.15 -36.54 -19.53
N LYS A 9 -13.40 -36.57 -19.04
CA LYS A 9 -14.40 -35.54 -19.34
C LYS A 9 -13.96 -34.13 -18.93
N GLU A 10 -13.21 -34.01 -17.84
CA GLU A 10 -12.70 -32.72 -17.35
C GLU A 10 -11.60 -32.17 -18.26
N GLU A 11 -10.66 -33.01 -18.69
CA GLU A 11 -9.63 -32.64 -19.65
C GLU A 11 -10.23 -32.24 -21.01
N LEU A 12 -11.23 -32.99 -21.50
CA LEU A 12 -11.97 -32.62 -22.72
C LEU A 12 -12.65 -31.26 -22.57
N LYS A 13 -13.28 -30.99 -21.43
CA LYS A 13 -13.90 -29.68 -21.15
C LYS A 13 -12.84 -28.58 -21.10
N PHE A 14 -11.69 -28.83 -20.48
CA PHE A 14 -10.59 -27.88 -20.39
C PHE A 14 -9.99 -27.56 -21.76
N ILE A 15 -9.64 -28.58 -22.56
CA ILE A 15 -9.10 -28.40 -23.91
C ILE A 15 -10.11 -27.70 -24.84
N ASN A 16 -11.40 -28.01 -24.72
CA ASN A 16 -12.45 -27.31 -25.48
C ASN A 16 -12.62 -25.84 -25.09
N GLN A 17 -12.22 -25.43 -23.88
CA GLN A 17 -12.18 -24.00 -23.51
C GLN A 17 -10.90 -23.36 -24.05
N LEU A 18 -9.76 -24.05 -23.98
CA LEU A 18 -8.51 -23.56 -24.55
C LEU A 18 -8.59 -23.38 -26.07
N SER A 19 -9.25 -24.28 -26.79
CA SER A 19 -9.43 -24.16 -28.25
C SER A 19 -10.22 -22.93 -28.68
N LYS A 20 -11.04 -22.34 -27.79
CA LYS A 20 -11.69 -21.04 -28.05
C LYS A 20 -10.71 -19.88 -27.99
N GLN A 21 -9.69 -19.96 -27.13
CA GLN A 21 -8.65 -18.93 -26.99
C GLN A 21 -7.52 -19.12 -28.02
N PHE A 22 -7.19 -20.37 -28.35
CA PHE A 22 -6.13 -20.76 -29.28
C PHE A 22 -6.70 -21.69 -30.36
N PRO A 23 -7.44 -21.15 -31.34
CA PRO A 23 -8.19 -21.95 -32.32
C PRO A 23 -7.33 -22.65 -33.36
N THR A 24 -6.05 -22.27 -33.48
CA THR A 24 -5.13 -22.84 -34.47
C THR A 24 -3.88 -23.37 -33.79
N LEU A 25 -3.24 -24.36 -34.43
CA LEU A 25 -1.92 -24.85 -34.02
C LEU A 25 -0.93 -23.68 -33.88
N GLN A 26 -0.92 -22.76 -34.84
CA GLN A 26 -0.04 -21.60 -34.82
C GLN A 26 -0.29 -20.71 -33.59
N ALA A 27 -1.55 -20.43 -33.23
CA ALA A 27 -1.89 -19.62 -32.06
C ALA A 27 -1.41 -20.28 -30.75
N ALA A 28 -1.66 -21.58 -30.60
CA ALA A 28 -1.22 -22.34 -29.44
C ALA A 28 0.32 -22.41 -29.36
N SER A 29 1.00 -22.75 -30.46
CA SER A 29 2.47 -22.80 -30.51
C SER A 29 3.10 -21.45 -30.21
N THR A 30 2.53 -20.35 -30.71
CA THR A 30 3.04 -18.99 -30.45
C THR A 30 2.92 -18.63 -28.97
N GLU A 31 1.79 -18.95 -28.33
CA GLU A 31 1.63 -18.69 -26.90
C GLU A 31 2.52 -19.59 -26.03
N ILE A 32 2.72 -20.86 -26.41
CA ILE A 32 3.66 -21.76 -25.73
C ILE A 32 5.08 -21.19 -25.78
N ILE A 33 5.58 -20.84 -26.97
CA ILE A 33 6.92 -20.24 -27.14
C ILE A 33 7.06 -18.97 -26.29
N LYS A 34 6.02 -18.12 -26.27
CA LYS A 34 6.01 -16.90 -25.48
C LYS A 34 6.06 -17.18 -23.97
N LEU A 35 5.27 -18.13 -23.47
CA LEU A 35 5.24 -18.49 -22.05
C LEU A 35 6.56 -19.15 -21.61
N GLU A 36 7.11 -20.06 -22.42
CA GLU A 36 8.42 -20.68 -22.18
C GLU A 36 9.53 -19.63 -22.11
N ALA A 37 9.55 -18.66 -23.04
CA ALA A 37 10.52 -17.57 -23.01
C ALA A 37 10.39 -16.69 -21.75
N ILE A 38 9.17 -16.47 -21.26
CA ILE A 38 8.93 -15.71 -20.02
C ILE A 38 9.40 -16.50 -18.80
N LEU A 39 9.19 -17.82 -18.77
CA LEU A 39 9.62 -18.69 -17.66
C LEU A 39 11.15 -18.75 -17.49
N LEU A 40 11.92 -18.44 -18.55
CA LEU A 40 13.38 -18.34 -18.49
C LEU A 40 13.88 -17.03 -17.83
N LEU A 41 13.01 -16.03 -17.65
CA LEU A 41 13.39 -14.80 -16.98
C LEU A 41 13.44 -14.98 -15.45
N PRO A 42 14.31 -14.22 -14.75
CA PRO A 42 14.32 -14.22 -13.29
C PRO A 42 12.95 -13.83 -12.73
N LYS A 43 12.56 -14.45 -11.61
CA LYS A 43 11.31 -14.11 -10.92
C LYS A 43 11.28 -12.62 -10.55
N GLY A 44 10.12 -11.99 -10.75
CA GLY A 44 9.83 -10.64 -10.26
C GLY A 44 9.99 -10.54 -8.74
N THR A 45 10.18 -9.32 -8.23
CA THR A 45 10.25 -9.12 -6.77
C THR A 45 8.85 -9.19 -6.19
N GLU A 46 8.64 -10.05 -5.21
CA GLU A 46 7.42 -10.06 -4.39
C GLU A 46 7.69 -9.31 -3.08
N HIS A 47 6.81 -8.38 -2.74
CA HIS A 47 6.95 -7.55 -1.55
C HIS A 47 5.79 -7.85 -0.60
N PHE A 48 6.12 -8.38 0.58
CA PHE A 48 5.15 -8.72 1.62
C PHE A 48 5.14 -7.63 2.69
N VAL A 49 3.95 -7.13 3.02
CA VAL A 49 3.74 -6.10 4.04
C VAL A 49 2.60 -6.55 4.95
N THR A 50 2.79 -6.40 6.26
CA THR A 50 1.82 -6.76 7.32
C THR A 50 1.64 -5.58 8.26
N ASP A 51 0.55 -5.59 9.03
CA ASP A 51 0.29 -4.68 10.16
C ASP A 51 0.38 -3.19 9.79
N ILE A 52 -0.25 -2.80 8.68
CA ILE A 52 -0.21 -1.40 8.22
C ILE A 52 -0.97 -0.50 9.21
N HIS A 53 -2.14 -0.94 9.63
CA HIS A 53 -2.99 -0.26 10.59
C HIS A 53 -3.18 1.24 10.34
N GLY A 54 -3.37 1.71 9.11
CA GLY A 54 -3.57 3.12 8.81
C GLY A 54 -2.34 4.02 9.01
N GLU A 55 -1.17 3.45 9.27
CA GLU A 55 0.11 4.16 9.39
C GLU A 55 0.70 4.47 8.01
N PHE A 56 0.08 5.45 7.32
CA PHE A 56 0.41 5.77 5.94
C PHE A 56 1.89 6.16 5.74
N ASP A 57 2.47 6.99 6.61
CA ASP A 57 3.83 7.49 6.38
C ASP A 57 4.87 6.36 6.47
N THR A 58 4.71 5.45 7.44
CA THR A 58 5.52 4.24 7.57
C THR A 58 5.35 3.34 6.34
N PHE A 59 4.09 3.11 5.92
CA PHE A 59 3.78 2.30 4.76
C PHE A 59 4.36 2.87 3.46
N ASN A 60 4.18 4.18 3.23
CA ASN A 60 4.71 4.89 2.08
C ASN A 60 6.25 4.86 2.07
N HIS A 61 6.90 4.91 3.24
CA HIS A 61 8.35 4.75 3.34
C HIS A 61 8.81 3.35 2.92
N ILE A 62 8.14 2.30 3.39
CA ILE A 62 8.41 0.89 3.00
C ILE A 62 8.23 0.70 1.49
N MET A 63 7.18 1.29 0.91
CA MET A 63 6.94 1.24 -0.53
C MET A 63 8.01 2.02 -1.31
N SER A 64 8.37 3.21 -0.85
CA SER A 64 9.34 4.08 -1.52
C SER A 64 10.75 3.50 -1.50
N ASN A 65 11.14 2.82 -0.42
CA ASN A 65 12.45 2.19 -0.30
C ASN A 65 12.52 0.76 -0.86
N ALA A 66 11.36 0.20 -1.25
CA ALA A 66 11.17 -1.17 -1.71
C ALA A 66 11.84 -2.21 -0.79
N SER A 67 11.65 -2.06 0.53
CA SER A 67 12.33 -2.83 1.57
C SER A 67 13.85 -2.92 1.37
N GLY A 68 14.47 -1.77 1.08
CA GLY A 68 15.90 -1.64 0.85
C GLY A 68 16.40 -2.17 -0.50
N ALA A 69 15.52 -2.63 -1.40
CA ALA A 69 15.92 -3.10 -2.73
C ALA A 69 16.54 -1.98 -3.58
N VAL A 70 16.10 -0.72 -3.41
CA VAL A 70 16.68 0.44 -4.10
C VAL A 70 18.16 0.58 -3.78
N LYS A 71 18.53 0.58 -2.48
CA LYS A 71 19.93 0.72 -2.05
C LYS A 71 20.79 -0.44 -2.56
N ARG A 72 20.27 -1.67 -2.50
CA ARG A 72 20.96 -2.84 -3.06
C ARG A 72 21.22 -2.68 -4.55
N LYS A 73 20.23 -2.23 -5.33
CA LYS A 73 20.39 -2.04 -6.78
C LYS A 73 21.31 -0.90 -7.15
N ILE A 74 21.32 0.19 -6.37
CA ILE A 74 22.34 1.24 -6.52
C ILE A 74 23.73 0.68 -6.25
N ASP A 75 23.88 -0.18 -5.22
CA ASP A 75 25.15 -0.81 -4.91
C ASP A 75 25.61 -1.78 -6.00
N ASP A 76 24.72 -2.60 -6.54
CA ASP A 76 24.97 -3.51 -7.67
C ASP A 76 25.50 -2.75 -8.91
N VAL A 77 24.95 -1.56 -9.19
CA VAL A 77 25.32 -0.75 -10.36
C VAL A 77 26.63 -0.01 -10.16
N PHE A 78 26.84 0.59 -8.99
CA PHE A 78 27.94 1.52 -8.79
C PHE A 78 29.10 0.94 -7.99
N GLY A 79 28.91 -0.05 -7.12
CA GLY A 79 29.99 -0.60 -6.30
C GLY A 79 30.85 0.49 -5.66
N HIS A 80 32.16 0.51 -5.92
CA HIS A 80 33.05 1.55 -5.39
C HIS A 80 33.23 2.78 -6.29
N SER A 81 32.49 2.90 -7.39
CA SER A 81 32.64 3.99 -8.38
C SER A 81 32.14 5.35 -7.89
N ILE A 82 31.25 5.38 -6.89
CA ILE A 82 30.77 6.61 -6.25
C ILE A 82 30.77 6.43 -4.72
N SER A 83 30.82 7.55 -4.01
CA SER A 83 30.84 7.55 -2.55
C SER A 83 29.51 7.06 -1.94
N VAL A 84 29.57 6.62 -0.68
CA VAL A 84 28.37 6.21 0.09
C VAL A 84 27.39 7.38 0.23
N ALA A 85 27.89 8.61 0.35
CA ALA A 85 27.06 9.82 0.41
C ALA A 85 26.27 10.02 -0.89
N GLU A 86 26.91 9.84 -2.04
CA GLU A 86 26.25 9.95 -3.34
C GLU A 86 25.22 8.83 -3.56
N LYS A 87 25.51 7.60 -3.14
CA LYS A 87 24.52 6.50 -3.17
C LYS A 87 23.29 6.82 -2.32
N ASN A 88 23.50 7.35 -1.11
CA ASN A 88 22.41 7.74 -0.23
C ASN A 88 21.59 8.90 -0.81
N GLN A 89 22.24 9.87 -1.46
CA GLN A 89 21.56 10.96 -2.15
C GLN A 89 20.72 10.41 -3.32
N LEU A 90 21.28 9.54 -4.16
CA LEU A 90 20.56 8.91 -5.27
C LEU A 90 19.37 8.08 -4.77
N ALA A 91 19.55 7.30 -3.69
CA ALA A 91 18.47 6.55 -3.07
C ALA A 91 17.35 7.48 -2.60
N THR A 92 17.69 8.59 -1.95
CA THR A 92 16.70 9.57 -1.48
C THR A 92 15.92 10.21 -2.63
N ILE A 93 16.58 10.48 -3.77
CA ILE A 93 15.93 10.98 -4.99
C ILE A 93 14.95 9.93 -5.55
N ILE A 94 15.30 8.65 -5.53
CA ILE A 94 14.38 7.58 -5.97
C ILE A 94 13.18 7.46 -5.03
N TYR A 95 13.39 7.60 -3.72
CA TYR A 95 12.32 7.52 -2.73
C TYR A 95 11.31 8.66 -2.91
N TYR A 96 11.81 9.90 -2.87
CA TYR A 96 11.02 11.12 -2.79
C TYR A 96 11.55 12.17 -3.79
N PRO A 97 11.35 11.97 -5.10
CA PRO A 97 11.95 12.84 -6.12
C PRO A 97 11.50 14.30 -5.99
N ALA A 98 10.18 14.54 -5.88
CA ALA A 98 9.62 15.89 -5.78
C ALA A 98 10.11 16.66 -4.54
N ASP A 99 10.06 16.02 -3.36
CA ASP A 99 10.50 16.62 -2.09
C ASP A 99 12.00 16.90 -2.11
N LYS A 100 12.79 15.93 -2.60
CA LYS A 100 14.25 16.06 -2.61
C LYS A 100 14.71 17.11 -3.61
N LEU A 101 14.11 17.18 -4.79
CA LEU A 101 14.39 18.23 -5.77
C LEU A 101 14.04 19.61 -5.21
N SER A 102 12.87 19.74 -4.60
CA SER A 102 12.44 21.00 -3.94
C SER A 102 13.42 21.44 -2.87
N GLN A 103 13.89 20.51 -2.02
CA GLN A 103 14.91 20.78 -1.02
C GLN A 103 16.23 21.24 -1.64
N LEU A 104 16.74 20.52 -2.65
CA LEU A 104 18.02 20.82 -3.30
C LEU A 104 18.01 22.17 -4.03
N LYS A 105 16.88 22.55 -4.63
CA LYS A 105 16.71 23.86 -5.27
C LYS A 105 16.72 25.00 -4.27
N ARG A 106 16.09 24.83 -3.11
CA ARG A 106 16.09 25.85 -2.04
C ARG A 106 17.49 26.18 -1.54
N VAL A 107 18.39 25.20 -1.53
CA VAL A 107 19.80 25.38 -1.14
C VAL A 107 20.74 25.69 -2.30
N GLY A 108 20.21 25.87 -3.52
CA GLY A 108 21.02 26.21 -4.70
C GLY A 108 21.95 25.10 -5.19
N ALA A 109 21.72 23.84 -4.80
CA ALA A 109 22.60 22.71 -5.14
C ALA A 109 22.31 22.11 -6.53
N VAL A 110 21.26 22.57 -7.22
CA VAL A 110 20.83 22.03 -8.51
C VAL A 110 21.37 22.90 -9.65
N SER A 111 22.31 22.35 -10.41
CA SER A 111 22.85 22.90 -11.66
C SER A 111 22.53 22.01 -12.86
N GLU A 112 22.77 22.50 -14.08
CA GLU A 112 22.64 21.67 -15.29
C GLU A 112 23.56 20.43 -15.23
N GLU A 113 24.77 20.59 -14.73
CA GLU A 113 25.70 19.47 -14.53
C GLU A 113 25.17 18.47 -13.48
N TRP A 114 24.57 18.96 -12.41
CA TRP A 114 23.92 18.09 -11.42
C TRP A 114 22.78 17.28 -12.04
N TYR A 115 21.96 17.89 -12.91
CA TYR A 115 20.91 17.17 -13.63
C TYR A 115 21.51 16.11 -14.55
N ARG A 116 22.53 16.44 -15.34
CA ARG A 116 23.21 15.50 -16.23
C ARG A 116 23.72 14.28 -15.47
N ILE A 117 24.45 14.49 -14.38
CA ILE A 117 24.97 13.42 -13.53
C ILE A 117 23.83 12.58 -12.95
N THR A 118 22.79 13.23 -12.42
CA THR A 118 21.67 12.55 -11.76
C THR A 118 20.86 11.71 -12.76
N LEU A 119 20.55 12.26 -13.93
CA LEU A 119 19.84 11.57 -15.00
C LEU A 119 20.61 10.34 -15.49
N ASN A 120 21.91 10.49 -15.77
CA ASN A 120 22.75 9.37 -16.17
C ASN A 120 22.82 8.27 -15.10
N ARG A 121 22.87 8.65 -13.81
CA ARG A 121 22.84 7.69 -12.71
C ARG A 121 21.50 6.96 -12.62
N LEU A 122 20.38 7.68 -12.75
CA LEU A 122 19.04 7.11 -12.74
C LEU A 122 18.81 6.16 -13.92
N VAL A 123 19.27 6.51 -15.12
CA VAL A 123 19.20 5.63 -16.30
C VAL A 123 19.96 4.32 -16.06
N LYS A 124 21.17 4.36 -15.50
CA LYS A 124 21.94 3.15 -15.17
C LYS A 124 21.19 2.24 -14.18
N VAL A 125 20.57 2.81 -13.14
CA VAL A 125 19.75 2.04 -12.19
C VAL A 125 18.49 1.49 -12.87
N ALA A 126 17.82 2.29 -13.70
CA ALA A 126 16.65 1.90 -14.46
C ALA A 126 16.94 0.71 -15.40
N ARG A 127 18.10 0.71 -16.05
CA ARG A 127 18.57 -0.40 -16.89
C ARG A 127 18.74 -1.67 -16.09
N GLU A 128 19.38 -1.58 -14.93
CA GLU A 128 19.62 -2.74 -14.07
C GLU A 128 18.32 -3.38 -13.58
N VAL A 129 17.34 -2.58 -13.13
CA VAL A 129 16.06 -3.11 -12.65
C VAL A 129 15.18 -3.66 -13.78
N ALA A 130 15.36 -3.18 -15.02
CA ALA A 130 14.59 -3.61 -16.18
C ALA A 130 15.04 -4.96 -16.76
N LYS A 131 16.31 -5.37 -16.57
CA LYS A 131 16.92 -6.57 -17.18
C LYS A 131 16.14 -7.87 -16.98
N LYS A 132 15.44 -8.01 -15.84
CA LYS A 132 14.71 -9.23 -15.50
C LYS A 132 13.31 -9.32 -16.12
N TYR A 133 12.91 -8.34 -16.94
CA TYR A 133 11.55 -8.27 -17.47
C TYR A 133 11.54 -8.18 -19.00
N THR A 134 10.43 -8.61 -19.61
CA THR A 134 10.23 -8.48 -21.06
C THR A 134 10.11 -7.01 -21.47
N ARG A 135 10.49 -6.70 -22.72
CA ARG A 135 10.30 -5.35 -23.30
C ARG A 135 8.87 -4.85 -23.20
N SER A 136 7.88 -5.73 -23.42
CA SER A 136 6.47 -5.36 -23.30
C SER A 136 6.10 -4.94 -21.87
N LYS A 137 6.61 -5.65 -20.85
CA LYS A 137 6.37 -5.32 -19.45
C LYS A 137 7.04 -4.00 -19.06
N VAL A 138 8.30 -3.82 -19.47
CA VAL A 138 9.06 -2.57 -19.28
C VAL A 138 8.32 -1.38 -19.90
N ARG A 139 7.85 -1.50 -21.15
CA ARG A 139 7.11 -0.43 -21.83
C ARG A 139 5.80 -0.08 -21.14
N LYS A 140 5.05 -1.08 -20.66
CA LYS A 140 3.79 -0.87 -19.89
C LYS A 140 4.03 -0.25 -18.51
N ALA A 141 5.26 -0.30 -18.00
CA ALA A 141 5.61 0.25 -16.70
C ALA A 141 5.92 1.75 -16.74
N MET A 142 6.29 2.29 -17.90
CA MET A 142 6.65 3.69 -18.09
C MET A 142 5.41 4.59 -18.15
N ASP A 143 5.59 5.85 -17.75
CA ASP A 143 4.63 6.92 -18.03
C ASP A 143 4.52 7.14 -19.54
N SER A 144 3.31 7.25 -20.07
CA SER A 144 3.06 7.52 -21.49
C SER A 144 3.79 8.75 -22.03
N GLU A 145 3.96 9.80 -21.21
CA GLU A 145 4.61 11.04 -21.65
C GLU A 145 6.11 10.85 -21.93
N TYR A 146 6.77 10.00 -21.14
CA TYR A 146 8.21 9.77 -21.21
C TYR A 146 8.61 8.38 -21.70
N ALA A 147 7.64 7.51 -22.02
CA ALA A 147 7.89 6.12 -22.39
C ALA A 147 8.88 5.97 -23.54
N PHE A 148 8.76 6.82 -24.58
CA PHE A 148 9.71 6.81 -25.70
C PHE A 148 11.14 7.10 -25.23
N ILE A 149 11.33 8.16 -24.45
CA ILE A 149 12.63 8.63 -24.00
C ILE A 149 13.28 7.61 -23.06
N ILE A 150 12.52 7.10 -22.08
CA ILE A 150 13.03 6.09 -21.15
C ILE A 150 13.43 4.83 -21.93
N ASP A 151 12.59 4.33 -22.84
CA ASP A 151 12.89 3.13 -23.63
C ASP A 151 14.14 3.28 -24.49
N GLU A 152 14.34 4.44 -25.14
CA GLU A 152 15.59 4.73 -25.85
C GLU A 152 16.81 4.68 -24.90
N LEU A 153 16.76 5.39 -23.77
CA LEU A 153 17.85 5.43 -22.79
C LEU A 153 18.14 4.06 -22.16
N LEU A 154 17.15 3.17 -22.06
CA LEU A 154 17.36 1.81 -21.54
C LEU A 154 18.10 0.90 -22.54
N ASN A 155 17.90 1.12 -23.84
CA ASN A 155 18.41 0.28 -24.92
C ASN A 155 19.75 0.76 -25.51
N GLU A 156 20.56 1.50 -24.74
CA GLU A 156 21.93 1.87 -25.12
C GLU A 156 22.84 0.63 -25.22
N THR A 157 22.83 -0.02 -26.38
CA THR A 157 23.52 -1.30 -26.59
C THR A 157 24.91 -1.17 -27.20
N THR A 158 25.29 0.02 -27.71
CA THR A 158 26.52 0.21 -28.50
C THR A 158 27.20 1.53 -28.17
N SER A 159 28.53 1.53 -28.10
CA SER A 159 29.38 2.73 -27.95
C SER A 159 29.09 3.82 -28.98
N ASP A 160 28.68 3.41 -30.19
CA ASP A 160 28.51 4.30 -31.34
C ASP A 160 27.30 5.24 -31.24
N LYS A 161 26.48 5.11 -30.19
CA LYS A 161 25.30 5.95 -29.95
C LYS A 161 25.40 6.81 -28.69
N GLN A 162 26.57 6.89 -28.07
CA GLN A 162 26.71 7.63 -26.82
C GLN A 162 26.35 9.12 -27.00
N ASP A 163 26.83 9.76 -28.07
CA ASP A 163 26.49 11.15 -28.42
C ASP A 163 24.98 11.35 -28.63
N TYR A 164 24.29 10.33 -29.15
CA TYR A 164 22.83 10.36 -29.32
C TYR A 164 22.11 10.38 -27.97
N TYR A 165 22.53 9.54 -27.02
CA TYR A 165 21.94 9.51 -25.68
C TYR A 165 22.25 10.78 -24.89
N ASP A 166 23.48 11.30 -24.99
CA ASP A 166 23.86 12.56 -24.38
C ASP A 166 23.02 13.72 -24.95
N SER A 167 22.72 13.72 -26.25
CA SER A 167 21.83 14.71 -26.88
C SER A 167 20.38 14.64 -26.34
N ILE A 168 19.88 13.44 -26.01
CA ILE A 168 18.57 13.30 -25.36
C ILE A 168 18.58 13.93 -23.97
N VAL A 169 19.60 13.64 -23.16
CA VAL A 169 19.76 14.22 -21.82
C VAL A 169 19.85 15.75 -21.90
N ASP A 170 20.59 16.27 -22.87
CA ASP A 170 20.75 17.72 -23.11
C ASP A 170 19.45 18.37 -23.56
N SER A 171 18.66 17.68 -24.37
CA SER A 171 17.34 18.13 -24.77
C SER A 171 16.41 18.23 -23.56
N ILE A 172 16.44 17.27 -22.64
CA ILE A 172 15.63 17.31 -21.40
C ILE A 172 16.01 18.53 -20.54
N ILE A 173 17.31 18.77 -20.38
CA ILE A 173 17.84 19.88 -19.56
C ILE A 173 17.52 21.24 -20.20
N SER A 174 17.80 21.41 -21.49
CA SER A 174 17.57 22.67 -22.22
C SER A 174 16.08 23.04 -22.30
N LEU A 175 15.20 22.04 -22.42
CA LEU A 175 13.74 22.24 -22.36
C LEU A 175 13.20 22.44 -20.95
N LYS A 176 14.06 22.42 -19.92
CA LYS A 176 13.71 22.58 -18.50
C LYS A 176 12.67 21.55 -18.03
N ARG A 177 12.79 20.30 -18.50
CA ARG A 177 11.91 19.17 -18.15
C ARG A 177 12.58 18.14 -17.22
N SER A 178 13.75 18.45 -16.68
CA SER A 178 14.52 17.53 -15.84
C SER A 178 13.76 17.05 -14.60
N ASP A 179 12.98 17.90 -13.93
CA ASP A 179 12.25 17.49 -12.71
C ASP A 179 11.20 16.43 -13.01
N GLN A 180 10.33 16.70 -13.98
CA GLN A 180 9.26 15.79 -14.38
C GLN A 180 9.84 14.48 -14.91
N PHE A 181 10.94 14.55 -15.64
CA PHE A 181 11.64 13.35 -16.10
C PHE A 181 12.24 12.55 -14.94
N ILE A 182 12.86 13.20 -13.95
CA ILE A 182 13.38 12.54 -12.74
C ILE A 182 12.23 11.86 -11.97
N GLU A 183 11.10 12.53 -11.78
CA GLU A 183 9.93 11.94 -11.13
C GLU A 183 9.42 10.70 -11.87
N SER A 184 9.30 10.80 -13.20
CA SER A 184 8.87 9.70 -14.07
C SER A 184 9.84 8.51 -14.02
N ILE A 185 11.15 8.72 -14.17
CA ILE A 185 12.12 7.61 -14.15
C ILE A 185 12.26 7.00 -12.75
N CYS A 186 12.14 7.78 -11.67
CA CYS A 186 12.08 7.27 -10.31
C CYS A 186 10.81 6.44 -10.08
N GLY A 187 9.66 6.88 -10.61
CA GLY A 187 8.41 6.12 -10.60
C GLY A 187 8.55 4.79 -11.34
N PHE A 188 9.17 4.80 -12.52
CA PHE A 188 9.52 3.60 -13.28
C PHE A 188 10.41 2.66 -12.46
N ILE A 189 11.52 3.15 -11.89
CA ILE A 189 12.43 2.34 -11.06
C ILE A 189 11.67 1.67 -9.91
N LYS A 190 10.87 2.45 -9.15
CA LYS A 190 10.07 1.92 -8.04
C LYS A 190 9.09 0.84 -8.50
N ARG A 191 8.40 1.06 -9.62
CA ARG A 191 7.49 0.08 -10.21
C ARG A 191 8.20 -1.19 -10.66
N MET A 192 9.40 -1.10 -11.21
CA MET A 192 10.16 -2.29 -11.63
C MET A 192 10.77 -3.06 -10.44
N LEU A 193 11.00 -2.38 -9.32
CA LEU A 193 11.57 -2.97 -8.12
C LEU A 193 10.60 -3.84 -7.34
N ILE A 194 9.31 -3.50 -7.34
CA ILE A 194 8.23 -4.27 -6.69
C ILE A 194 7.32 -4.78 -7.80
N ASP A 195 7.41 -6.07 -8.13
CA ASP A 195 6.60 -6.63 -9.22
C ASP A 195 5.17 -6.95 -8.78
N ARG A 196 5.05 -7.40 -7.53
CA ARG A 196 3.77 -7.73 -6.90
C ARG A 196 3.84 -7.38 -5.42
N LEU A 197 2.81 -6.68 -4.96
CA LEU A 197 2.63 -6.32 -3.56
C LEU A 197 1.62 -7.27 -2.92
N HIS A 198 2.02 -7.89 -1.82
CA HIS A 198 1.22 -8.79 -1.01
C HIS A 198 0.94 -8.12 0.34
N ILE A 199 -0.31 -7.77 0.59
CA ILE A 199 -0.74 -7.25 1.88
C ILE A 199 -1.28 -8.39 2.72
N ILE A 200 -0.69 -8.58 3.91
CA ILE A 200 -1.08 -9.59 4.88
C ILE A 200 -1.84 -8.90 6.00
N GLY A 201 -3.10 -8.60 5.72
CA GLY A 201 -4.09 -8.13 6.66
C GLY A 201 -3.84 -6.79 7.31
N ASP A 202 -4.80 -6.42 8.14
CA ASP A 202 -4.74 -5.36 9.14
C ASP A 202 -4.34 -4.01 8.53
N ILE A 203 -5.11 -3.59 7.54
CA ILE A 203 -4.96 -2.29 6.87
C ILE A 203 -5.47 -1.15 7.74
N PHE A 204 -6.48 -1.39 8.58
CA PHE A 204 -7.23 -0.37 9.33
C PHE A 204 -6.97 -0.40 10.86
N ASP A 205 -7.69 0.46 11.59
CA ASP A 205 -7.97 0.48 13.05
C ASP A 205 -7.03 1.17 14.05
N ARG A 206 -5.76 1.51 13.73
CA ARG A 206 -4.89 2.17 14.74
C ARG A 206 -4.43 3.56 14.34
N GLY A 207 -4.01 3.72 13.10
CA GLY A 207 -3.49 4.94 12.53
C GLY A 207 -4.58 5.75 11.84
N PRO A 208 -4.40 7.08 11.72
CA PRO A 208 -5.45 7.99 11.27
C PRO A 208 -5.63 8.02 9.74
N ARG A 209 -4.72 7.43 8.96
CA ARG A 209 -4.61 7.65 7.50
C ARG A 209 -4.88 6.40 6.68
N ALA A 210 -5.84 5.59 7.11
CA ALA A 210 -6.21 4.36 6.40
C ALA A 210 -6.77 4.63 4.99
N ALA A 211 -7.44 5.76 4.77
CA ALA A 211 -7.92 6.16 3.46
C ALA A 211 -6.77 6.41 2.46
N ASP A 212 -5.68 7.02 2.92
CA ASP A 212 -4.47 7.23 2.10
C ASP A 212 -3.78 5.90 1.75
N VAL A 213 -3.73 4.97 2.70
CA VAL A 213 -3.22 3.61 2.46
C VAL A 213 -4.02 2.93 1.34
N MET A 214 -5.36 2.96 1.43
CA MET A 214 -6.22 2.37 0.40
C MET A 214 -6.07 3.04 -0.97
N SER A 215 -5.89 4.37 -1.00
CA SER A 215 -5.63 5.11 -2.23
C SER A 215 -4.32 4.69 -2.90
N LEU A 216 -3.26 4.48 -2.10
CA LEU A 216 -1.99 3.96 -2.59
C LEU A 216 -2.14 2.52 -3.10
N LEU A 217 -2.82 1.64 -2.36
CA LEU A 217 -3.06 0.26 -2.78
C LEU A 217 -3.85 0.18 -4.10
N LYS A 218 -4.88 1.02 -4.26
CA LYS A 218 -5.71 1.06 -5.48
C LYS A 218 -4.95 1.55 -6.71
N SER A 219 -3.99 2.47 -6.52
CA SER A 219 -3.17 2.99 -7.62
C SER A 219 -1.96 2.12 -7.94
N HIS A 220 -1.59 1.18 -7.05
CA HIS A 220 -0.50 0.27 -7.29
C HIS A 220 -0.83 -0.74 -8.40
N HIS A 221 0.15 -1.04 -9.24
CA HIS A 221 -0.04 -1.76 -10.50
C HIS A 221 -0.35 -3.26 -10.36
N ALA A 222 0.02 -3.87 -9.24
CA ALA A 222 -0.24 -5.28 -8.94
C ALA A 222 -0.27 -5.48 -7.42
N VAL A 223 -1.46 -5.78 -6.88
CA VAL A 223 -1.68 -5.99 -5.45
C VAL A 223 -2.58 -7.20 -5.26
N ASP A 224 -2.28 -7.99 -4.24
CA ASP A 224 -3.24 -8.87 -3.60
C ASP A 224 -3.24 -8.65 -2.09
N VAL A 225 -4.37 -9.00 -1.48
CA VAL A 225 -4.63 -8.81 -0.07
C VAL A 225 -5.15 -10.11 0.50
N GLN A 226 -4.49 -10.58 1.55
CA GLN A 226 -5.05 -11.53 2.50
C GLN A 226 -5.72 -10.71 3.59
N TRP A 227 -7.04 -10.79 3.72
CA TRP A 227 -7.78 -9.99 4.70
C TRP A 227 -7.50 -10.45 6.13
N GLY A 228 -7.18 -9.48 7.00
CA GLY A 228 -7.02 -9.66 8.43
C GLY A 228 -8.35 -9.57 9.17
N ASN A 229 -8.33 -9.86 10.47
CA ASN A 229 -9.52 -9.78 11.31
C ASN A 229 -10.06 -8.35 11.41
N HIS A 230 -9.17 -7.36 11.43
CA HIS A 230 -9.55 -5.94 11.44
C HIS A 230 -10.25 -5.56 10.14
N ASP A 231 -9.73 -6.00 8.99
CA ASP A 231 -10.34 -5.70 7.69
C ASP A 231 -11.76 -6.28 7.58
N ILE A 232 -12.00 -7.49 8.10
CA ILE A 232 -13.33 -8.10 8.09
C ILE A 232 -14.35 -7.29 8.88
N ILE A 233 -13.95 -6.66 10.00
CA ILE A 233 -14.82 -5.77 10.77
C ILE A 233 -15.23 -4.57 9.90
N TRP A 234 -14.29 -3.96 9.18
CA TRP A 234 -14.62 -2.86 8.25
C TRP A 234 -15.51 -3.30 7.09
N MET A 235 -15.27 -4.49 6.52
CA MET A 235 -16.13 -5.05 5.47
C MET A 235 -17.54 -5.33 5.98
N GLY A 236 -17.68 -5.86 7.20
CA GLY A 236 -18.96 -6.09 7.85
C GLY A 236 -19.72 -4.80 8.14
N ALA A 237 -19.00 -3.76 8.59
CA ALA A 237 -19.56 -2.43 8.78
C ALA A 237 -20.08 -1.84 7.47
N ALA A 238 -19.30 -1.95 6.38
CA ALA A 238 -19.71 -1.52 5.04
C ALA A 238 -20.92 -2.30 4.51
N CYS A 239 -21.11 -3.56 4.93
CA CYS A 239 -22.30 -4.36 4.63
C CYS A 239 -23.52 -4.01 5.51
N GLY A 240 -23.39 -3.06 6.45
CA GLY A 240 -24.47 -2.63 7.33
C GLY A 240 -24.67 -3.50 8.57
N ASN A 241 -23.70 -4.35 8.94
CA ASN A 241 -23.76 -5.06 10.21
C ASN A 241 -23.61 -4.06 11.38
N LYS A 242 -24.66 -3.93 12.18
CA LYS A 242 -24.71 -2.98 13.30
C LYS A 242 -23.59 -3.17 14.31
N TYR A 243 -23.21 -4.42 14.61
CA TYR A 243 -22.12 -4.70 15.55
C TYR A 243 -20.79 -4.22 14.97
N ASP A 244 -20.51 -4.58 13.72
CA ASP A 244 -19.27 -4.19 13.05
C ASP A 244 -19.19 -2.66 12.88
N VAL A 245 -20.30 -1.98 12.56
CA VAL A 245 -20.36 -0.50 12.54
C VAL A 245 -20.01 0.08 13.91
N ALA A 246 -20.61 -0.43 14.98
CA ALA A 246 -20.30 0.03 16.33
C ALA A 246 -18.85 -0.25 16.71
N GLU A 247 -18.30 -1.38 16.27
CA GLU A 247 -16.95 -1.82 16.55
C GLU A 247 -15.90 -0.98 15.82
N VAL A 248 -16.11 -0.64 14.54
CA VAL A 248 -15.29 0.31 13.79
C VAL A 248 -15.21 1.64 14.54
N ILE A 249 -16.35 2.24 14.90
CA ILE A 249 -16.40 3.52 15.62
C ILE A 249 -15.72 3.41 16.99
N ARG A 250 -15.88 2.28 17.68
CA ARG A 250 -15.26 2.00 18.97
C ARG A 250 -13.74 1.93 18.85
N LEU A 251 -13.22 1.22 17.85
CA LEU A 251 -11.78 1.08 17.63
C LEU A 251 -11.15 2.42 17.24
N THR A 252 -11.77 3.18 16.33
CA THR A 252 -11.29 4.52 15.99
C THR A 252 -11.32 5.47 17.19
N ALA A 253 -12.38 5.45 18.02
CA ALA A 253 -12.42 6.24 19.25
C ALA A 253 -11.34 5.80 20.27
N ARG A 254 -11.10 4.49 20.38
CA ARG A 254 -10.09 3.91 21.29
C ARG A 254 -8.67 4.33 20.92
N TYR A 255 -8.37 4.52 19.64
CA TYR A 255 -7.05 4.96 19.17
C TYR A 255 -6.97 6.46 18.88
N GLY A 256 -8.06 7.22 19.10
CA GLY A 256 -8.09 8.66 18.89
C GLY A 256 -8.10 9.07 17.42
N SER A 257 -8.64 8.23 16.54
CA SER A 257 -8.68 8.40 15.08
C SER A 257 -10.12 8.51 14.54
N LEU A 258 -11.02 9.21 15.26
CA LEU A 258 -12.39 9.43 14.78
C LEU A 258 -12.47 10.25 13.50
N ASP A 259 -11.45 11.07 13.22
CA ASP A 259 -11.35 11.85 11.99
C ASP A 259 -11.44 10.95 10.75
N THR A 260 -10.96 9.70 10.83
CA THR A 260 -11.15 8.73 9.74
C THR A 260 -12.64 8.53 9.43
N ILE A 261 -13.51 8.46 10.44
CA ILE A 261 -14.95 8.26 10.22
C ILE A 261 -15.63 9.55 9.74
N GLU A 262 -15.28 10.68 10.34
CA GLU A 262 -15.94 11.97 10.06
C GLU A 262 -15.43 12.63 8.76
N ASP A 263 -14.12 12.75 8.60
CA ASP A 263 -13.50 13.47 7.48
C ASP A 263 -13.30 12.57 6.25
N ASP A 264 -12.73 11.36 6.42
CA ASP A 264 -12.44 10.50 5.26
C ASP A 264 -13.70 9.84 4.69
N TYR A 265 -14.57 9.32 5.58
CA TYR A 265 -15.82 8.64 5.18
C TYR A 265 -17.04 9.57 5.15
N GLY A 266 -16.95 10.79 5.69
CA GLY A 266 -18.06 11.75 5.67
C GLY A 266 -19.24 11.36 6.58
N ILE A 267 -19.02 10.53 7.60
CA ILE A 267 -20.08 10.02 8.48
C ILE A 267 -20.25 10.97 9.66
N ASN A 268 -21.43 11.59 9.75
CA ASN A 268 -21.75 12.53 10.82
C ASN A 268 -21.87 11.82 12.19
N LEU A 269 -20.92 12.11 13.09
CA LEU A 269 -20.89 11.56 14.45
C LEU A 269 -21.67 12.39 15.48
N MET A 270 -22.22 13.55 15.11
CA MET A 270 -22.92 14.45 16.05
C MET A 270 -24.02 13.77 16.88
N PRO A 271 -24.87 12.87 16.33
CA PRO A 271 -25.86 12.17 17.14
C PRO A 271 -25.22 11.34 18.27
N LEU A 272 -24.10 10.68 17.99
CA LEU A 272 -23.35 9.91 18.98
C LEU A 272 -22.66 10.82 20.00
N VAL A 273 -22.09 11.94 19.53
CA VAL A 273 -21.47 12.97 20.39
C VAL A 273 -22.49 13.52 21.39
N THR A 274 -23.67 13.95 20.92
CA THR A 274 -24.74 14.46 21.78
C THR A 274 -25.17 13.40 22.80
N PHE A 275 -25.38 12.16 22.37
CA PHE A 275 -25.73 11.06 23.27
C PHE A 275 -24.64 10.83 24.34
N ALA A 276 -23.37 10.83 23.93
CA ALA A 276 -22.25 10.61 24.83
C ALA A 276 -22.13 11.70 25.90
N ILE A 277 -22.28 12.97 25.52
CA ILE A 277 -22.28 14.10 26.47
C ILE A 277 -23.45 13.97 27.43
N THR A 278 -24.68 13.87 26.93
CA THR A 278 -25.88 13.80 27.78
C THR A 278 -25.86 12.63 28.76
N THR A 279 -25.22 11.51 28.40
CA THR A 279 -25.20 10.30 29.22
C THR A 279 -24.00 10.24 30.18
N TYR A 280 -22.82 10.74 29.77
CA TYR A 280 -21.55 10.50 30.46
C TYR A 280 -20.79 11.77 30.88
N GLU A 281 -21.37 12.97 30.77
CA GLU A 281 -20.74 14.25 31.16
C GLU A 281 -20.14 14.24 32.57
N ASN A 282 -20.82 13.60 33.52
CA ASN A 282 -20.39 13.53 34.93
C ASN A 282 -19.54 12.28 35.25
N ASP A 283 -19.23 11.45 34.25
CA ASP A 283 -18.48 10.21 34.42
C ASP A 283 -17.03 10.36 33.93
N PRO A 284 -16.02 10.22 34.82
CA PRO A 284 -14.62 10.33 34.43
C PRO A 284 -14.21 9.34 33.33
N ALA A 285 -14.87 8.18 33.25
CA ALA A 285 -14.70 7.18 32.19
C ALA A 285 -13.23 6.80 31.90
N VAL A 286 -12.37 6.84 32.93
CA VAL A 286 -10.90 6.64 32.83
C VAL A 286 -10.50 5.41 32.00
N PRO A 287 -11.16 4.24 32.07
CA PRO A 287 -10.80 3.09 31.24
C PRO A 287 -10.99 3.29 29.72
N PHE A 288 -11.71 4.33 29.32
CA PHE A 288 -12.04 4.65 27.93
C PHE A 288 -11.23 5.83 27.38
N ILE A 289 -10.22 6.31 28.11
CA ILE A 289 -9.28 7.29 27.58
C ILE A 289 -8.57 6.68 26.36
N PRO A 290 -8.41 7.41 25.25
CA PRO A 290 -7.73 6.89 24.07
C PRO A 290 -6.33 6.36 24.37
N LYS A 291 -5.94 5.28 23.70
CA LYS A 291 -4.63 4.68 23.85
C LYS A 291 -3.55 5.65 23.39
N GLY A 292 -2.44 5.71 24.14
CA GLY A 292 -1.30 6.57 23.81
C GLY A 292 -1.43 8.01 24.33
N THR A 293 -2.58 8.41 24.89
CA THR A 293 -2.71 9.68 25.59
C THR A 293 -1.84 9.67 26.84
N LYS A 294 -1.03 10.72 27.04
CA LYS A 294 -0.21 10.86 28.24
C LYS A 294 -1.05 11.41 29.40
N PRO A 295 -0.75 11.06 30.67
CA PRO A 295 -1.55 11.47 31.83
C PRO A 295 -1.80 12.98 31.94
N GLU A 296 -0.82 13.80 31.55
CA GLU A 296 -0.93 15.25 31.54
C GLU A 296 -2.02 15.81 30.59
N HIS A 297 -2.44 15.02 29.60
CA HIS A 297 -3.45 15.40 28.60
C HIS A 297 -4.86 14.86 28.91
N TYR A 298 -5.04 14.14 30.03
CA TYR A 298 -6.33 13.50 30.34
C TYR A 298 -7.48 14.49 30.54
N SER A 299 -7.16 15.72 30.97
CA SER A 299 -8.12 16.80 31.15
C SER A 299 -8.40 17.62 29.90
N ASP A 300 -7.70 17.37 28.79
CA ASP A 300 -7.88 18.15 27.57
C ASP A 300 -9.30 17.95 27.02
N ALA A 301 -9.96 19.02 26.58
CA ALA A 301 -11.37 18.99 26.18
C ALA A 301 -11.64 17.94 25.08
N ASN A 302 -10.76 17.83 24.09
CA ASN A 302 -10.86 16.85 23.01
C ASN A 302 -10.70 15.41 23.53
N VAL A 303 -9.76 15.18 24.44
CA VAL A 303 -9.55 13.85 25.07
C VAL A 303 -10.78 13.48 25.90
N ARG A 304 -11.33 14.43 26.65
CA ARG A 304 -12.55 14.23 27.45
C ARG A 304 -13.73 13.86 26.57
N LEU A 305 -13.94 14.57 25.46
CA LEU A 305 -14.99 14.30 24.49
C LEU A 305 -14.83 12.90 23.88
N MET A 306 -13.63 12.58 23.39
CA MET A 306 -13.28 11.27 22.82
C MET A 306 -13.53 10.14 23.82
N THR A 307 -13.18 10.36 25.08
CA THR A 307 -13.38 9.38 26.18
C THR A 307 -14.86 9.08 26.39
N MET A 308 -15.73 10.10 26.36
CA MET A 308 -17.18 9.92 26.48
C MET A 308 -17.74 9.17 25.28
N ILE A 309 -17.32 9.53 24.06
CA ILE A 309 -17.75 8.85 22.82
C ILE A 309 -17.32 7.38 22.86
N HIS A 310 -16.06 7.10 23.19
CA HIS A 310 -15.53 5.74 23.29
C HIS A 310 -16.31 4.92 24.32
N LYS A 311 -16.64 5.47 25.49
CA LYS A 311 -17.48 4.78 26.47
C LYS A 311 -18.88 4.49 25.92
N ALA A 312 -19.53 5.50 25.33
CA ALA A 312 -20.88 5.36 24.81
C ALA A 312 -20.96 4.26 23.74
N ILE A 313 -20.06 4.29 22.76
CA ILE A 313 -20.06 3.30 21.69
C ILE A 313 -19.61 1.92 22.18
N ALA A 314 -18.73 1.82 23.18
CA ALA A 314 -18.36 0.54 23.79
C ALA A 314 -19.56 -0.14 24.46
N VAL A 315 -20.37 0.61 25.21
CA VAL A 315 -21.59 0.07 25.82
C VAL A 315 -22.61 -0.39 24.76
N ILE A 316 -22.73 0.35 23.65
CA ILE A 316 -23.56 -0.06 22.50
C ILE A 316 -23.01 -1.36 21.87
N SER A 317 -21.70 -1.43 21.61
CA SER A 317 -21.04 -2.61 21.05
C SER A 317 -21.25 -3.84 21.93
N PHE A 318 -21.08 -3.73 23.26
CA PHE A 318 -21.31 -4.84 24.19
C PHE A 318 -22.75 -5.36 24.16
N LYS A 319 -23.73 -4.46 24.05
CA LYS A 319 -25.14 -4.86 23.91
C LYS A 319 -25.40 -5.61 22.61
N LEU A 320 -24.80 -5.14 21.50
CA LEU A 320 -24.91 -5.78 20.20
C LEU A 320 -24.20 -7.15 20.17
N GLU A 321 -22.99 -7.26 20.74
CA GLU A 321 -22.28 -8.53 20.92
C GLU A 321 -23.14 -9.52 21.69
N GLY A 322 -23.72 -9.07 22.81
CA GLY A 322 -24.60 -9.92 23.62
C GLY A 322 -25.78 -10.48 22.85
N GLN A 323 -26.45 -9.65 22.04
CA GLN A 323 -27.54 -10.09 21.17
C GLN A 323 -27.08 -11.12 20.12
N ILE A 324 -25.86 -10.98 19.58
CA ILE A 324 -25.27 -11.92 18.63
C ILE A 324 -24.97 -13.27 19.29
N VAL A 325 -24.40 -13.25 20.50
CA VAL A 325 -24.09 -14.47 21.25
C VAL A 325 -25.38 -15.20 21.62
N MET A 326 -26.40 -14.48 22.12
CA MET A 326 -27.68 -15.08 22.53
C MET A 326 -28.44 -15.73 21.37
N ARG A 327 -28.39 -15.15 20.16
CA ARG A 327 -29.06 -15.72 18.97
C ARG A 327 -28.27 -16.87 18.32
N ASN A 328 -27.00 -17.07 18.69
CA ASN A 328 -26.12 -18.10 18.15
C ASN A 328 -25.48 -18.94 19.28
N PRO A 329 -26.27 -19.76 20.00
CA PRO A 329 -25.76 -20.54 21.14
C PRO A 329 -24.64 -21.51 20.74
N ASN A 330 -24.58 -21.95 19.48
CA ASN A 330 -23.55 -22.84 18.95
C ASN A 330 -22.14 -22.24 18.93
N PHE A 331 -21.98 -20.94 19.15
CA PHE A 331 -20.65 -20.31 19.24
C PHE A 331 -19.94 -20.58 20.58
N ASP A 332 -20.64 -21.10 21.59
CA ASP A 332 -20.10 -21.36 22.94
C ASP A 332 -19.46 -20.10 23.58
N MET A 333 -20.06 -18.94 23.32
CA MET A 333 -19.57 -17.63 23.77
C MET A 333 -20.35 -17.05 24.95
N SER A 334 -21.22 -17.82 25.62
CA SER A 334 -22.05 -17.34 26.74
C SER A 334 -21.23 -16.79 27.92
N HIS A 335 -19.97 -17.21 28.05
CA HIS A 335 -19.05 -16.64 29.04
C HIS A 335 -18.75 -15.14 28.80
N ARG A 336 -18.92 -14.63 27.57
CA ARG A 336 -18.76 -13.21 27.19
C ARG A 336 -19.97 -12.33 27.44
N LEU A 337 -21.12 -12.91 27.81
CA LEU A 337 -22.26 -12.14 28.31
C LEU A 337 -21.90 -11.64 29.71
N LEU A 338 -21.46 -10.39 29.81
CA LEU A 338 -20.98 -9.79 31.07
C LEU A 338 -21.96 -8.75 31.65
N LEU A 339 -22.82 -8.16 30.82
CA LEU A 339 -23.72 -7.08 31.25
C LEU A 339 -24.77 -7.55 32.27
N ASP A 340 -25.18 -8.81 32.19
CA ASP A 340 -26.09 -9.49 33.12
C ASP A 340 -25.39 -9.98 34.40
N LYS A 341 -24.06 -9.88 34.46
CA LYS A 341 -23.22 -10.32 35.60
C LYS A 341 -22.68 -9.17 36.44
N ILE A 342 -23.12 -7.94 36.18
CA ILE A 342 -22.67 -6.75 36.91
C ILE A 342 -23.30 -6.75 38.32
N ASP A 343 -22.43 -6.66 39.33
CA ASP A 343 -22.80 -6.33 40.70
C ASP A 343 -22.70 -4.81 40.88
N TYR A 344 -23.84 -4.13 40.80
CA TYR A 344 -23.89 -2.66 40.87
C TYR A 344 -23.56 -2.11 42.27
N GLU A 345 -23.79 -2.87 43.33
CA GLU A 345 -23.44 -2.44 44.70
C GLU A 345 -21.93 -2.46 44.91
N LYS A 346 -21.25 -3.49 44.40
CA LYS A 346 -19.79 -3.66 44.53
C LYS A 346 -19.00 -3.04 43.39
N GLY A 347 -19.65 -2.71 42.28
CA GLY A 347 -19.00 -2.24 41.06
C GLY A 347 -18.13 -3.31 40.39
N THR A 348 -18.50 -4.60 40.50
CA THR A 348 -17.72 -5.73 39.97
C THR A 348 -18.51 -6.55 38.95
N ILE A 349 -17.84 -7.46 38.23
CA ILE A 349 -18.45 -8.44 37.34
C ILE A 349 -18.24 -9.83 37.95
N ARG A 350 -19.30 -10.63 38.04
CA ARG A 350 -19.30 -11.96 38.67
C ARG A 350 -18.90 -13.09 37.71
#